data_AF-A0A2S9FCH2-F1
#
_entry.id   AF-A0A2S9FCH2-F1
#
_cell.length_a   1.000
_cell.length_b   1.000
_cell.length_c   1.000
_cell.angle_alpha   90.00
_cell.angle_beta   90.00
_cell.angle_gamma   90.00
#
_symmetry.space_group_name_H-M   'P 1'
#
loop_
_entity.id
_entity.type
_entity.pdbx_description
1 polymer ?
#
loop_
_entity_poly.entity_id
_entity_poly.type
_entity_poly.pdbx_seq_one_letter_code
_entity_poly.pdbx_strand_id
1 'polypeptide(L)'
;TFDNGWHDRQLEDGTIVWTSPTGATAVTTPAGPDLFPGLVRPRRPEDRARVAAARRRLNAHRPTSIANRHRNEAAREEIRVRCWRNDFRRWRVFFHGETTETKPSTSPFARFVNDPIEPEELEPNWQPPPLQLSDPDEPPPF
;
A
#
# COMPACT_ATOMS: atom_id res chain seq x y z
N THR A 1 6.74 21.72 -54.57
CA THR A 1 7.58 20.65 -54.00
C THR A 1 6.68 19.88 -53.06
N PHE A 2 6.30 18.66 -53.42
CA PHE A 2 5.48 17.82 -52.56
C PHE A 2 6.41 17.18 -51.52
N ASP A 3 6.47 17.75 -50.32
CA ASP A 3 7.07 17.04 -49.19
C ASP A 3 6.07 15.95 -48.78
N ASN A 4 6.38 14.69 -49.10
CA ASN A 4 5.70 13.54 -48.50
C ASN A 4 6.11 13.51 -47.03
N GLY A 5 5.32 14.17 -46.19
CA GLY A 5 5.52 14.24 -44.75
C GLY A 5 5.38 12.88 -44.06
N TRP A 6 5.02 12.91 -42.78
CA TRP A 6 4.72 11.67 -42.05
C TRP A 6 3.45 11.02 -42.60
N HIS A 7 3.48 9.70 -42.73
CA HIS A 7 2.33 8.89 -43.12
C HIS A 7 2.13 7.75 -42.11
N ASP A 8 0.89 7.37 -41.84
CA ASP A 8 0.55 6.25 -40.98
C ASP A 8 -0.33 5.22 -41.68
N ARG A 9 -0.19 3.96 -41.28
CA ARG A 9 -1.06 2.85 -41.67
C ARG A 9 -1.42 2.04 -40.44
N GLN A 10 -2.71 2.02 -40.10
CA GLN A 10 -3.24 1.17 -39.05
C GLN A 10 -3.59 -0.22 -39.61
N LEU A 11 -3.16 -1.27 -38.90
CA LEU A 11 -3.49 -2.66 -39.20
C LEU A 11 -4.67 -3.14 -38.34
N GLU A 12 -5.33 -4.21 -38.78
CA GLU A 12 -6.46 -4.82 -38.07
C GLU A 12 -6.09 -5.34 -36.69
N ASP A 13 -4.81 -5.62 -36.45
CA ASP A 13 -4.28 -6.07 -35.16
C ASP A 13 -4.00 -4.90 -34.17
N GLY A 14 -4.38 -3.67 -34.53
CA GLY A 14 -4.18 -2.46 -33.72
C GLY A 14 -2.79 -1.86 -33.80
N THR A 15 -1.89 -2.44 -34.59
CA THR A 15 -0.55 -1.91 -34.87
C THR A 15 -0.64 -0.68 -35.77
N ILE A 16 0.10 0.38 -35.45
CA ILE A 16 0.28 1.53 -36.34
C ILE A 16 1.70 1.52 -36.90
N VAL A 17 1.80 1.54 -38.22
CA VAL A 17 3.05 1.66 -38.97
C VAL A 17 3.21 3.12 -39.39
N TRP A 18 4.23 3.78 -38.86
CA TRP A 18 4.60 5.16 -39.18
C TRP A 18 5.72 5.17 -40.21
N THR A 19 5.54 5.93 -41.29
CA THR A 19 6.56 6.18 -42.31
C THR A 19 7.00 7.63 -42.21
N SER A 20 8.29 7.84 -41.95
CA SER A 20 8.91 9.16 -41.89
C SER A 20 9.09 9.76 -43.29
N PRO A 21 9.26 11.09 -43.40
CA PRO A 21 9.53 11.76 -44.68
C PRO A 21 10.78 11.26 -45.39
N THR A 22 11.74 10.67 -44.66
CA THR A 22 12.97 10.09 -45.19
C THR A 22 12.83 8.60 -45.57
N GLY A 23 11.63 8.03 -45.45
CA GLY A 23 11.31 6.65 -45.80
C GLY A 23 11.55 5.62 -44.68
N ALA A 24 12.07 6.02 -43.52
CA ALA A 24 12.21 5.11 -42.38
C ALA A 24 10.84 4.74 -41.77
N THR A 25 10.70 3.50 -41.31
CA THR A 25 9.45 2.96 -40.75
C THR A 25 9.59 2.67 -39.25
N ALA A 26 8.60 3.05 -38.45
CA ALA A 26 8.48 2.71 -37.02
C ALA A 26 7.13 2.05 -36.73
N VAL A 27 7.11 1.07 -35.82
CA VAL A 27 5.92 0.27 -35.52
C VAL A 27 5.54 0.43 -34.04
N THR A 28 4.25 0.64 -33.75
CA THR A 28 3.74 0.69 -32.38
C THR A 28 3.23 -0.67 -31.92
N THR A 29 3.26 -0.93 -30.62
CA THR A 29 2.50 -2.03 -30.01
C THR A 29 1.23 -1.44 -29.41
N PRO A 30 0.02 -1.94 -29.75
CA PRO A 30 -1.21 -1.43 -29.17
C PRO A 30 -1.20 -1.57 -27.64
N ALA A 31 -1.47 -0.47 -26.94
CA ALA A 31 -1.67 -0.50 -25.50
C ALA A 31 -3.04 -1.11 -25.20
N GLY A 32 -3.10 -2.05 -24.25
CA GLY A 32 -4.35 -2.67 -23.82
C GLY A 32 -5.01 -3.58 -24.87
N PRO A 33 -4.29 -4.56 -25.48
CA PRO A 33 -4.92 -5.55 -26.35
C PRO A 33 -6.04 -6.31 -25.63
N ASP A 34 -5.96 -6.46 -24.29
CA ASP A 34 -6.99 -7.04 -23.42
C ASP A 34 -8.36 -6.33 -23.51
N LEU A 35 -8.41 -5.07 -23.97
CA LEU A 35 -9.65 -4.32 -24.16
C LEU A 35 -10.37 -4.67 -25.47
N PHE A 36 -9.66 -5.28 -26.42
CA PHE A 36 -10.17 -5.62 -27.74
C PHE A 36 -10.02 -7.14 -27.95
N PRO A 37 -11.08 -7.94 -27.75
CA PRO A 37 -11.00 -9.40 -27.76
C PRO A 37 -10.36 -10.02 -29.01
N GLY A 38 -10.44 -9.34 -30.16
CA GLY A 38 -9.80 -9.76 -31.42
C GLY A 38 -8.28 -9.50 -31.50
N LEU A 39 -7.74 -8.66 -30.62
CA LEU A 39 -6.32 -8.30 -30.53
C LEU A 39 -5.57 -9.09 -29.43
N VAL A 40 -6.31 -9.79 -28.57
CA VAL A 40 -5.74 -10.61 -27.50
C VAL A 40 -5.18 -11.89 -28.08
N ARG A 41 -3.85 -12.00 -28.10
CA ARG A 41 -3.23 -13.30 -28.34
C ARG A 41 -3.42 -14.19 -27.10
N PRO A 42 -4.02 -15.39 -27.24
CA PRO A 42 -4.19 -16.29 -26.11
C PRO A 42 -2.82 -16.66 -25.51
N ARG A 43 -2.71 -16.58 -24.18
CA ARG A 43 -1.49 -16.99 -23.48
C ARG A 43 -1.18 -18.46 -23.74
N ARG A 44 0.10 -18.78 -23.93
CA ARG A 44 0.54 -20.17 -24.12
C ARG A 44 0.11 -21.02 -22.90
N PRO A 45 -0.22 -22.31 -23.08
CA PRO A 45 -0.56 -23.18 -21.96
C PRO A 45 0.50 -23.19 -20.84
N GLU A 46 1.78 -23.13 -21.22
CA GLU A 46 2.92 -23.03 -20.30
C GLU A 46 2.88 -21.76 -19.43
N ASP A 47 2.59 -20.61 -20.03
CA ASP A 47 2.46 -19.35 -19.31
C ASP A 47 1.31 -19.41 -18.30
N ARG A 48 0.18 -20.00 -18.70
CA ARG A 48 -0.97 -20.21 -17.80
C ARG A 48 -0.61 -21.12 -16.64
N ALA A 49 0.10 -22.23 -16.91
CA ALA A 49 0.54 -23.16 -15.88
C ALA A 49 1.52 -22.50 -14.89
N ARG A 50 2.47 -21.71 -15.39
CA ARG A 50 3.41 -20.93 -14.58
C ARG A 50 2.69 -19.94 -13.67
N VAL A 51 1.75 -19.17 -14.21
CA VAL A 51 0.94 -18.21 -13.43
C VAL A 51 0.10 -18.93 -12.37
N ALA A 52 -0.53 -20.06 -12.72
CA ALA A 52 -1.32 -20.85 -11.78
C ALA A 52 -0.46 -21.42 -10.64
N ALA A 53 0.74 -21.92 -10.94
CA ALA A 53 1.69 -22.40 -9.93
C ALA A 53 2.15 -21.27 -9.00
N ALA A 54 2.48 -20.09 -9.54
CA ALA A 54 2.84 -18.91 -8.76
C ALA A 54 1.70 -18.48 -7.81
N ARG A 55 0.44 -18.48 -8.31
CA ARG A 55 -0.75 -18.17 -7.49
C ARG A 55 -0.95 -19.18 -6.36
N ARG A 56 -0.79 -20.48 -6.63
CA ARG A 56 -0.87 -21.52 -5.59
C ARG A 56 0.17 -21.30 -4.50
N ARG A 57 1.42 -21.01 -4.87
CA ARG A 57 2.50 -20.70 -3.92
C ARG A 57 2.16 -19.46 -3.08
N LEU A 58 1.69 -18.38 -3.72
CA LEU A 58 1.31 -17.17 -3.00
C LEU A 58 0.16 -17.41 -2.02
N ASN A 59 -0.87 -18.15 -2.44
CA ASN A 59 -2.01 -18.50 -1.59
C ASN A 59 -1.58 -19.36 -0.39
N ALA A 60 -0.66 -20.31 -0.60
CA ALA A 60 -0.13 -21.13 0.50
C ALA A 60 0.63 -20.29 1.55
N HIS A 61 1.33 -19.23 1.14
CA HIS A 61 2.03 -18.32 2.06
C HIS A 61 1.15 -17.17 2.61
N ARG A 62 -0.09 -17.05 2.15
CA ARG A 62 -0.97 -15.92 2.50
C ARG A 62 -1.27 -15.84 4.01
N PRO A 63 -1.56 -16.94 4.74
CA PRO A 63 -1.81 -16.85 6.18
C PRO A 63 -0.61 -16.29 6.96
N THR A 64 0.59 -16.79 6.68
CA THR A 64 1.84 -16.28 7.28
C THR A 64 2.09 -14.82 6.92
N SER A 65 1.82 -14.44 5.66
CA SER A 65 1.98 -13.05 5.22
C SER A 65 1.01 -12.09 5.92
N ILE A 66 -0.24 -12.50 6.14
CA ILE A 66 -1.23 -11.70 6.87
C ILE A 66 -0.82 -11.52 8.33
N ALA A 67 -0.43 -12.60 9.01
CA ALA A 67 -0.01 -12.53 10.41
C ALA A 67 1.23 -11.62 10.60
N ASN A 68 2.24 -11.78 9.73
CA ASN A 68 3.43 -10.94 9.77
C ASN A 68 3.12 -9.48 9.43
N ARG A 69 2.22 -9.24 8.47
CA ARG A 69 1.77 -7.89 8.12
C ARG A 69 1.09 -7.22 9.30
N HIS A 70 0.13 -7.89 9.93
CA HIS A 70 -0.57 -7.39 11.10
C HIS A 70 0.40 -7.07 12.25
N ARG A 71 1.32 -7.98 12.57
CA ARG A 71 2.36 -7.73 13.59
C ARG A 71 3.17 -6.47 13.28
N ASN A 72 3.62 -6.32 12.03
CA ASN A 72 4.43 -5.17 11.62
C ASN A 72 3.63 -3.86 11.59
N GLU A 73 2.37 -3.89 11.16
CA GLU A 73 1.49 -2.73 11.14
C GLU A 73 1.15 -2.27 12.57
N ALA A 74 0.76 -3.20 13.43
CA ALA A 74 0.48 -2.90 14.83
C ALA A 74 1.73 -2.40 15.57
N ALA A 75 2.93 -2.95 15.28
CA ALA A 75 4.18 -2.46 15.86
C ALA A 75 4.47 -1.01 15.45
N ARG A 76 4.29 -0.70 14.16
CA ARG A 76 4.45 0.68 13.65
C ARG A 76 3.45 1.63 14.29
N GLU A 77 2.20 1.20 14.43
CA GLU A 77 1.14 2.01 15.02
C GLU A 77 1.40 2.27 16.51
N GLU A 78 1.82 1.25 17.25
CA GLU A 78 2.19 1.41 18.67
C GLU A 78 3.33 2.43 18.82
N ILE A 79 4.42 2.30 18.05
CA ILE A 79 5.52 3.28 18.07
C ILE A 79 5.01 4.68 17.70
N ARG A 80 4.24 4.80 16.62
CA ARG A 80 3.67 6.08 16.17
C ARG A 80 2.87 6.75 17.28
N VAL A 81 2.03 5.99 17.97
CA VAL A 81 1.18 6.49 19.05
C VAL A 81 2.02 6.90 20.26
N ARG A 82 3.06 6.13 20.63
CA ARG A 82 4.01 6.51 21.70
C ARG A 82 4.72 7.82 21.39
N CYS A 83 5.30 7.94 20.20
CA CYS A 83 5.95 9.18 19.75
C CYS A 83 4.96 10.35 19.79
N TRP A 84 3.73 10.17 19.30
CA TRP A 84 2.70 11.21 19.36
C TRP A 84 2.37 11.64 20.79
N ARG A 85 2.17 10.68 21.72
CA ARG A 85 1.90 10.99 23.14
C ARG A 85 3.09 11.71 23.78
N ASN A 86 4.31 11.26 23.51
CA ASN A 86 5.54 11.88 24.02
C ASN A 86 5.71 13.30 23.49
N ASP A 87 5.50 13.52 22.20
CA ASP A 87 5.53 14.85 21.60
C ASP A 87 4.44 15.73 22.20
N PHE A 88 3.23 15.22 22.41
CA PHE A 88 2.16 15.96 23.08
C PHE A 88 2.58 16.39 24.50
N ARG A 89 3.21 15.49 25.28
CA ARG A 89 3.76 15.82 26.61
C ARG A 89 4.81 16.93 26.52
N ARG A 90 5.75 16.82 25.57
CA ARG A 90 6.79 17.84 25.32
C ARG A 90 6.19 19.20 24.96
N TRP A 91 5.23 19.22 24.03
CA TRP A 91 4.53 20.44 23.62
C TRP A 91 3.77 21.09 24.77
N ARG A 92 3.14 20.29 25.64
CA ARG A 92 2.47 20.82 26.82
C ARG A 92 3.45 21.57 27.73
N VAL A 93 4.60 20.96 28.04
CA VAL A 93 5.62 21.61 28.89
C VAL A 93 6.11 22.89 28.22
N PHE A 94 6.35 22.86 26.91
CA PHE A 94 6.77 24.03 26.14
C PHE A 94 5.76 25.19 26.22
N PHE A 95 4.46 24.93 26.01
CA PHE A 95 3.43 25.99 25.99
C PHE A 95 3.03 26.50 27.38
N HIS A 96 3.02 25.63 28.39
CA HIS A 96 2.54 26.00 29.73
C HIS A 96 3.67 26.40 30.69
N GLY A 97 4.92 26.08 30.37
CA GLY A 97 6.07 26.38 31.22
C GLY A 97 6.15 25.56 32.53
N GLU A 98 5.22 24.62 32.73
CA GLU A 98 5.10 23.79 33.92
C GLU A 98 5.07 22.32 33.54
N THR A 99 5.79 21.49 34.29
CA THR A 99 5.76 20.04 34.14
C THR A 99 4.43 19.48 34.67
N THR A 100 4.05 18.29 34.19
CA THR A 100 2.87 17.58 34.68
C THR A 100 3.00 17.13 36.13
N GLU A 101 4.23 16.99 36.64
CA GLU A 101 4.52 16.74 38.05
C GLU A 101 4.11 17.94 38.94
N THR A 102 4.45 19.17 38.52
CA THR A 102 4.13 20.39 39.28
C THR A 102 2.67 20.79 39.13
N LYS A 103 2.12 20.67 37.92
CA LYS A 103 0.71 20.98 37.64
C LYS A 103 0.14 19.93 36.68
N PRO A 104 -0.56 18.90 37.19
CA PRO A 104 -1.17 17.89 36.34
C PRO A 104 -2.32 18.48 35.50
N SER A 105 -2.50 17.93 34.31
CA SER A 105 -3.64 18.22 33.45
C SER A 105 -4.92 17.64 34.05
N THR A 106 -5.99 18.44 34.11
CA THR A 106 -7.31 18.00 34.59
C THR A 106 -8.24 17.57 33.45
N SER A 107 -7.78 17.64 32.19
CA SER A 107 -8.62 17.31 31.03
C SER A 107 -9.03 15.83 31.04
N PRO A 108 -10.34 15.52 30.89
CA PRO A 108 -10.80 14.13 30.83
C PRO A 108 -10.39 13.43 29.53
N PHE A 109 -10.09 14.20 28.47
CA PHE A 109 -9.81 13.71 27.12
C PHE A 109 -8.34 13.39 26.88
N ALA A 110 -7.42 13.91 27.70
CA ALA A 110 -5.98 13.75 27.52
C ALA A 110 -5.31 13.37 28.85
N ARG A 111 -5.85 12.36 29.54
CA ARG A 111 -5.32 11.89 30.83
C ARG A 111 -3.88 11.35 30.72
N PHE A 112 -3.54 10.73 29.59
CA PHE A 112 -2.23 10.15 29.30
C PHE A 112 -1.07 11.15 29.44
N VAL A 113 -1.35 12.45 29.32
CA VAL A 113 -0.36 13.52 29.47
C VAL A 113 0.32 13.49 30.82
N ASN A 114 -0.41 13.09 31.87
CA ASN A 114 0.13 13.06 33.23
C ASN A 114 1.03 11.86 33.48
N ASP A 115 0.96 10.83 32.63
CA ASP A 115 1.81 9.66 32.72
C ASP A 115 3.23 9.99 32.24
N PRO A 116 4.26 9.29 32.74
CA PRO A 116 5.64 9.49 32.30
C PRO A 116 5.81 9.23 30.80
N ILE A 117 6.91 9.74 30.24
CA ILE A 117 7.30 9.50 28.85
C ILE A 117 7.46 7.99 28.60
N GLU A 118 6.85 7.51 27.53
CA GLU A 118 6.89 6.11 27.13
C GLU A 118 8.17 5.84 26.31
N PRO A 119 8.80 4.66 26.43
CA PRO A 119 9.92 4.31 25.55
C PRO A 119 9.43 4.16 24.11
N GLU A 120 10.07 4.85 23.18
CA GLU A 120 9.72 4.87 21.74
C GLU A 120 10.22 3.62 20.99
N GLU A 121 10.93 2.75 21.67
CA GLU A 121 11.33 1.42 21.19
C GLU A 121 10.38 0.36 21.76
N LEU A 122 10.08 -0.65 20.93
CA LEU A 122 9.30 -1.80 21.37
C LEU A 122 10.22 -2.85 21.98
N GLU A 123 9.72 -3.49 23.03
CA GLU A 123 10.38 -4.64 23.64
C GLU A 123 10.55 -5.78 22.61
N PRO A 124 11.65 -6.55 22.65
CA PRO A 124 11.90 -7.63 21.69
C PRO A 124 10.80 -8.69 21.62
N ASN A 125 10.11 -8.93 22.73
CA ASN A 125 9.00 -9.88 22.88
C ASN A 125 7.62 -9.23 22.71
N TRP A 126 7.53 -7.97 22.29
CA TRP A 126 6.27 -7.29 22.07
C TRP A 126 5.43 -8.07 21.05
N GLN A 127 4.14 -8.22 21.34
CA GLN A 127 3.15 -8.85 20.47
C GLN A 127 1.97 -7.90 20.31
N PRO A 128 1.39 -7.81 19.10
CA PRO A 128 0.19 -7.01 18.90
C PRO A 128 -0.99 -7.63 19.66
N PRO A 129 -2.02 -6.84 20.00
CA PRO A 129 -3.30 -7.39 20.39
C PRO A 129 -3.78 -8.41 19.37
N PRO A 130 -4.48 -9.49 19.79
CA PRO A 130 -5.00 -10.46 18.84
C PRO A 130 -5.90 -9.76 17.82
N LEU A 131 -5.79 -10.16 16.54
CA LEU A 131 -6.71 -9.71 15.50
C LEU A 131 -8.13 -10.02 15.98
N GLN A 132 -8.91 -8.98 16.25
CA GLN A 132 -10.35 -9.13 16.36
C GLN A 132 -10.86 -9.42 14.94
N LEU A 133 -10.90 -10.71 14.59
CA LEU A 133 -11.75 -11.19 13.51
C LEU A 133 -13.18 -11.04 14.00
N SER A 134 -13.68 -9.81 14.05
CA SER A 134 -15.11 -9.60 14.17
C SER A 134 -15.71 -10.26 12.95
N ASP A 135 -16.48 -11.32 13.17
CA ASP A 135 -17.34 -11.86 12.13
C ASP A 135 -18.22 -10.68 11.67
N PRO A 136 -18.20 -10.28 10.38
CA PRO A 136 -19.02 -9.16 9.92
C PRO A 136 -20.52 -9.38 10.19
N ASP A 137 -20.93 -10.62 10.45
CA ASP A 137 -22.31 -11.00 10.78
C ASP A 137 -22.59 -11.06 12.30
N GLU A 138 -21.60 -10.89 13.18
CA GLU A 138 -21.80 -10.89 14.63
C GLU A 138 -22.20 -9.49 15.12
N PRO A 139 -23.40 -9.32 15.70
CA PRO A 139 -23.85 -8.02 16.19
C PRO A 139 -22.98 -7.55 17.36
N PRO A 140 -22.74 -6.22 17.51
CA PRO A 140 -21.89 -5.70 18.56
C PRO A 140 -22.41 -6.10 19.95
N PRO A 141 -21.52 -6.38 20.92
CA PRO A 141 -21.94 -6.71 22.28
C PRO A 141 -22.71 -5.55 22.91
N PHE A 142 -23.85 -5.88 23.53
CA PHE A 142 -24.75 -4.95 24.23
C PHE A 142 -24.12 -4.34 25.48
#